data_AF-A0A8S2LZ74-F1
#
_entry.id   AF-A0A8S2LZ74-F1
#
_cell.length_a   1.000
_cell.length_b   1.000
_cell.length_c   1.000
_cell.angle_alpha   90.00
_cell.angle_beta   90.00
_cell.angle_gamma   90.00
#
_symmetry.space_group_name_H-M   'P 1'
#
loop_
_entity.id
_entity.type
_entity.pdbx_description
1 polymer ?
#
loop_
_entity_poly.entity_id
_entity_poly.type
_entity_poly.pdbx_seq_one_letter_code
_entity_poly.pdbx_strand_id
1 'polypeptide(L)'
;PLASNGGKIQKPQQDFNKLFGYKYDQTGENKISGVSPEGIDFLRSLLTFDPRRRPTVDEALKHPFLQRYRTAEDEPTKQRLMDIHQGAKHDVQEWKSIIWQMIQEFKPPSWINNKQDDDPMSSDDD
;
A
#
# COMPACT_ATOMS: atom_id res chain seq x y z
N PRO A 1 11.43 44.10 -12.49
CA PRO A 1 11.82 42.69 -12.66
C PRO A 1 12.29 42.08 -11.33
N LEU A 2 11.39 41.41 -10.60
CA LEU A 2 11.77 40.62 -9.42
C LEU A 2 12.26 39.25 -9.88
N ALA A 3 13.52 38.94 -9.57
CA ALA A 3 14.11 37.64 -9.83
C ALA A 3 13.48 36.58 -8.90
N SER A 4 12.89 35.55 -9.50
CA SER A 4 12.41 34.34 -8.83
C SER A 4 13.61 33.49 -8.42
N ASN A 5 14.00 33.53 -7.14
CA ASN A 5 14.96 32.58 -6.58
C ASN A 5 14.23 31.28 -6.23
N GLY A 6 14.28 30.30 -7.14
CA GLY A 6 13.80 28.93 -6.97
C GLY A 6 14.67 28.11 -6.01
N GLY A 7 14.79 28.56 -4.76
CA GLY A 7 15.47 27.82 -3.71
C GLY A 7 14.73 26.52 -3.41
N LYS A 8 15.28 25.39 -3.85
CA LYS A 8 14.83 24.06 -3.43
C LYS A 8 14.95 23.99 -1.91
N ILE A 9 13.82 23.91 -1.21
CA ILE A 9 13.78 23.73 0.24
C ILE A 9 14.40 22.36 0.53
N GLN A 10 15.67 22.35 0.92
CA GLN A 10 16.35 21.15 1.38
C GLN A 10 15.72 20.76 2.72
N LYS A 11 14.89 19.71 2.72
CA LYS A 11 14.24 19.22 3.95
C LYS A 11 15.32 18.88 4.99
N PRO A 12 15.14 19.28 6.26
CA PRO A 12 16.10 18.98 7.31
C PRO A 12 16.26 17.47 7.44
N GLN A 13 17.46 16.98 7.12
CA GLN A 13 17.82 15.58 7.29
C GLN A 13 18.22 15.37 8.75
N GLN A 14 17.31 14.82 9.55
CA GLN A 14 17.64 14.38 10.91
C GLN A 14 18.62 13.21 10.86
N ASP A 15 19.70 13.32 11.64
CA ASP A 15 20.76 12.31 11.74
C ASP A 15 20.46 11.36 12.91
N PHE A 16 19.69 10.30 12.61
CA PHE A 16 19.23 9.32 13.59
C PHE A 16 20.37 8.51 14.25
N ASN A 17 21.57 8.51 13.67
CA ASN A 17 22.73 7.83 14.24
C ASN A 17 23.18 8.47 15.56
N LYS A 18 23.01 9.79 15.69
CA LYS A 18 23.34 10.51 16.94
C LYS A 18 22.30 10.33 18.04
N LEU A 19 21.05 10.04 17.69
CA LEU A 19 19.93 10.09 18.64
C LEU A 19 19.71 8.77 19.39
N PHE A 20 20.00 7.63 18.76
CA PHE A 20 19.64 6.32 19.32
C PHE A 20 20.82 5.41 19.66
N GLY A 21 22.08 5.82 19.40
CA GLY A 21 23.26 4.99 19.67
C GLY A 21 23.31 3.66 18.91
N TYR A 22 22.31 3.35 18.08
CA TYR A 22 22.31 2.22 17.18
C TYR A 22 23.39 2.45 16.12
N LYS A 23 24.33 1.51 16.03
CA LYS A 23 25.22 1.37 14.88
C LYS A 23 24.40 0.83 13.72
N TYR A 24 23.57 1.67 13.10
CA TYR A 24 23.09 1.37 11.75
C TYR A 24 24.32 1.38 10.85
N ASP A 25 24.53 0.27 10.16
CA ASP A 25 25.44 0.23 9.04
C ASP A 25 24.92 1.20 7.96
N GLN A 26 25.58 2.35 7.83
CA GLN A 26 25.23 3.40 6.88
C GLN A 26 25.60 3.05 5.44
N THR A 27 26.55 2.12 5.23
CA THR A 27 26.84 1.59 3.89
C THR A 27 25.82 0.51 3.51
N GLY A 28 25.23 -0.12 4.52
CA GLY A 28 24.31 -1.25 4.44
C GLY A 28 24.94 -2.41 3.65
N GLU A 29 26.26 -2.54 3.77
CA GLU A 29 27.06 -3.65 3.27
C GLU A 29 26.84 -4.94 4.05
N ASN A 30 26.01 -4.92 5.10
CA ASN A 30 25.30 -6.09 5.60
C ASN A 30 24.44 -6.67 4.46
N LYS A 31 25.11 -7.39 3.58
CA LYS A 31 24.60 -8.05 2.40
C LYS A 31 23.54 -9.02 2.88
N ILE A 32 22.27 -8.63 2.72
CA ILE A 32 21.16 -9.54 2.92
C ILE A 32 21.33 -10.64 1.87
N SER A 33 21.79 -11.81 2.29
CA SER A 33 22.09 -12.91 1.38
C SER A 33 20.82 -13.30 0.62
N GLY A 34 20.91 -13.35 -0.71
CA GLY A 34 19.78 -13.72 -1.57
C GLY A 34 18.90 -12.56 -2.04
N VAL A 35 19.21 -11.30 -1.69
CA VAL A 35 18.49 -10.12 -2.19
C VAL A 35 19.35 -9.38 -3.21
N SER A 36 18.74 -8.94 -4.32
CA SER A 36 19.43 -8.16 -5.35
C SER A 36 19.79 -6.75 -4.84
N PRO A 37 20.80 -6.08 -5.42
CA PRO A 37 21.14 -4.70 -5.06
C PRO A 37 19.94 -3.74 -5.12
N GLU A 38 19.10 -3.89 -6.14
CA GLU A 38 17.89 -3.09 -6.33
C GLU A 38 16.83 -3.39 -5.26
N GLY A 39 16.75 -4.64 -4.78
CA GLY A 39 15.87 -5.01 -3.68
C GLY A 39 16.32 -4.42 -2.35
N ILE A 40 17.63 -4.38 -2.11
CA ILE A 40 18.20 -3.73 -0.92
C ILE A 40 17.90 -2.22 -0.96
N ASP A 41 18.09 -1.56 -2.10
CA ASP A 41 17.79 -0.14 -2.28
C ASP A 41 16.29 0.17 -2.05
N PHE A 42 15.42 -0.67 -2.62
CA PHE A 42 13.98 -0.56 -2.43
C PHE A 42 13.59 -0.64 -0.95
N LEU A 43 14.10 -1.65 -0.23
CA LEU A 43 13.83 -1.82 1.20
C LEU A 43 14.34 -0.65 2.04
N ARG A 44 15.52 -0.10 1.72
CA ARG A 44 16.06 1.09 2.41
C ARG A 44 15.14 2.29 2.25
N SER A 45 14.59 2.50 1.05
CA SER A 45 13.64 3.60 0.81
C SER A 45 12.36 3.46 1.65
N LEU A 46 11.77 2.24 1.70
CA LEU A 46 10.54 1.95 2.43
C LEU A 46 10.72 2.01 3.96
N LEU A 47 11.84 1.50 4.46
CA LEU A 47 12.17 1.45 5.88
C LEU A 47 12.77 2.76 6.42
N THR A 48 12.50 3.87 5.75
CA THR A 48 12.86 5.20 6.24
C THR A 48 12.07 5.52 7.52
N PHE A 49 12.81 5.92 8.56
CA PHE A 49 12.25 6.26 9.88
C PHE A 49 11.31 7.48 9.83
N ASP A 50 11.76 8.59 9.21
CA ASP A 50 10.90 9.77 9.04
C ASP A 50 9.82 9.46 7.98
N PRO A 51 8.53 9.41 8.35
CA PRO A 51 7.45 9.09 7.42
C PRO A 51 7.32 10.13 6.30
N ARG A 52 7.79 11.37 6.50
CA ARG A 52 7.76 12.43 5.47
C ARG A 52 8.85 12.27 4.41
N ARG A 53 9.81 11.36 4.66
CA ARG A 53 10.90 11.01 3.76
C ARG A 53 10.70 9.63 3.13
N ARG A 54 9.74 8.84 3.63
CA ARG A 54 9.32 7.58 3.02
C ARG A 54 8.64 7.90 1.67
N PRO A 55 8.95 7.15 0.60
CA PRO A 55 8.30 7.35 -0.68
C PRO A 55 6.80 7.09 -0.58
N THR A 56 6.03 7.76 -1.44
CA THR A 56 4.62 7.42 -1.62
C THR A 56 4.46 6.07 -2.31
N VAL A 57 3.26 5.48 -2.27
CA VAL A 57 2.99 4.22 -2.98
C VAL A 57 3.28 4.38 -4.48
N ASP A 58 2.87 5.49 -5.09
CA ASP A 58 3.09 5.76 -6.51
C ASP A 58 4.57 5.87 -6.87
N GLU A 59 5.38 6.46 -5.98
CA GLU A 59 6.83 6.55 -6.14
C GLU A 59 7.49 5.19 -5.95
N ALA A 60 7.07 4.43 -4.92
CA ALA A 60 7.60 3.10 -4.61
C ALA A 60 7.32 2.11 -5.74
N LEU A 61 6.13 2.15 -6.33
CA LEU A 61 5.81 1.32 -7.49
C LEU A 61 6.79 1.61 -8.63
N LYS A 62 7.29 2.86 -8.82
CA LYS A 62 8.13 3.25 -9.97
C LYS A 62 9.57 2.77 -9.82
N HIS A 63 9.88 2.14 -8.69
CA HIS A 63 11.21 1.66 -8.39
C HIS A 63 11.66 0.55 -9.36
N PRO A 64 12.92 0.56 -9.85
CA PRO A 64 13.43 -0.45 -10.78
C PRO A 64 13.23 -1.89 -10.33
N PHE A 65 13.27 -2.13 -9.01
CA PHE A 65 13.00 -3.44 -8.41
C PHE A 65 11.64 -4.03 -8.80
N LEU A 66 10.60 -3.21 -8.96
CA LEU A 66 9.25 -3.65 -9.29
C LEU A 66 8.95 -3.63 -10.80
N GLN A 67 9.89 -3.16 -11.63
CA GLN A 67 9.67 -2.97 -13.07
C GLN A 67 9.20 -4.23 -13.78
N ARG A 68 9.67 -5.41 -13.38
CA ARG A 68 9.28 -6.70 -13.98
C ARG A 68 7.84 -7.11 -13.67
N TYR A 69 7.28 -6.60 -12.58
CA TYR A 69 5.94 -6.98 -12.09
C TYR A 69 4.87 -5.97 -12.49
N ARG A 70 5.26 -4.86 -13.11
CA ARG A 70 4.36 -3.79 -13.53
C ARG A 70 3.64 -4.12 -14.83
N THR A 71 2.32 -4.11 -14.77
CA THR A 71 1.44 -4.07 -15.95
C THR A 71 0.39 -2.99 -15.74
N ALA A 72 0.05 -2.24 -16.79
CA ALA A 72 -0.90 -1.13 -16.69
C ALA A 72 -2.31 -1.62 -16.32
N GLU A 73 -2.62 -2.88 -16.64
CA GLU A 73 -3.90 -3.51 -16.36
C GLU A 73 -4.08 -3.91 -14.88
N ASP A 74 -2.99 -4.10 -14.11
CA ASP A 74 -3.03 -4.62 -12.73
C ASP A 74 -2.93 -3.52 -11.66
N GLU A 75 -2.78 -2.25 -12.07
CA GLU A 75 -2.67 -1.08 -11.18
C GLU A 75 -3.85 -0.07 -11.32
N PRO A 76 -5.12 -0.49 -11.15
CA PRO A 76 -6.26 0.44 -11.25
C PRO A 76 -6.27 1.44 -10.08
N THR A 77 -6.29 2.74 -10.41
CA THR A 77 -6.53 3.77 -9.39
C THR A 77 -8.02 3.83 -9.07
N LYS A 78 -8.40 3.47 -7.83
CA LYS A 78 -9.76 3.68 -7.33
C LYS A 78 -9.86 5.03 -6.61
N GLN A 79 -11.03 5.67 -6.73
CA GLN A 79 -11.34 6.82 -5.89
C GLN A 79 -11.32 6.40 -4.42
N ARG A 80 -10.81 7.30 -3.56
CA ARG A 80 -10.80 7.07 -2.12
C ARG A 80 -12.23 6.82 -1.64
N LEU A 81 -12.45 5.67 -0.99
CA LEU A 81 -13.65 5.42 -0.22
C LEU A 81 -13.63 6.35 0.99
N MET A 82 -14.62 7.24 1.06
CA MET A 82 -14.86 8.05 2.25
C MET A 82 -15.73 7.22 3.20
N ASP A 83 -15.15 6.76 4.29
CA ASP A 83 -15.92 6.18 5.38
C ASP A 83 -16.52 7.31 6.22
N ILE A 84 -17.79 7.63 5.97
CA ILE A 84 -18.53 8.68 6.66
C ILE A 84 -18.81 8.35 8.13
N HIS A 85 -18.64 7.09 8.54
CA HIS A 85 -18.82 6.64 9.92
C HIS A 85 -17.48 6.55 10.68
N GLN A 86 -16.35 6.87 10.03
CA GLN A 86 -15.04 6.82 10.66
C GLN A 86 -14.95 7.83 11.81
N GLY A 87 -14.76 7.33 13.03
CA GLY A 87 -14.69 8.16 14.25
C GLY A 87 -16.04 8.64 14.78
N ALA A 88 -17.16 8.23 14.16
CA ALA A 88 -18.49 8.48 14.68
C ALA A 88 -18.74 7.63 15.94
N LYS A 89 -19.45 8.21 16.92
CA LYS A 89 -19.87 7.51 18.14
C LYS A 89 -21.30 7.04 17.99
N HIS A 90 -21.48 5.95 17.24
CA HIS A 90 -22.79 5.33 17.08
C HIS A 90 -23.13 4.42 18.25
N ASP A 91 -24.41 4.37 18.60
CA ASP A 91 -24.92 3.34 19.49
C ASP A 91 -25.16 2.01 18.75
N VAL A 92 -25.55 0.97 19.50
CA VAL A 92 -25.77 -0.37 18.93
C VAL A 92 -26.93 -0.39 17.93
N GLN A 93 -27.97 0.43 18.12
CA GLN A 93 -29.14 0.44 17.24
C GLN A 93 -28.81 1.16 15.92
N GLU A 94 -28.11 2.29 16.00
CA GLU A 94 -27.61 3.02 14.84
C GLU A 94 -26.70 2.15 13.99
N TRP A 95 -25.75 1.43 14.61
CA TRP A 95 -24.89 0.49 13.89
C TRP A 95 -25.68 -0.61 13.18
N LYS A 96 -26.70 -1.19 13.84
CA LYS A 96 -27.57 -2.19 13.22
C LYS A 96 -28.26 -1.64 11.99
N SER A 97 -28.79 -0.41 12.06
CA SER A 97 -29.46 0.24 10.94
C SER A 97 -28.50 0.53 9.78
N ILE A 98 -27.30 1.04 10.07
CA ILE A 98 -26.27 1.32 9.06
C ILE A 98 -25.84 0.03 8.35
N ILE A 99 -25.49 -1.00 9.11
CA ILE A 99 -25.07 -2.30 8.55
C ILE A 99 -26.20 -2.92 7.74
N TRP A 100 -27.44 -2.86 8.25
CA TRP A 100 -28.60 -3.35 7.51
C TRP A 100 -28.76 -2.65 6.17
N GLN A 101 -28.63 -1.32 6.12
CA GLN A 101 -28.67 -0.57 4.87
C GLN A 101 -27.56 -0.98 3.91
N MET A 102 -26.32 -1.15 4.40
CA MET A 102 -25.19 -1.60 3.57
C MET A 102 -25.45 -2.97 2.94
N ILE A 103 -26.07 -3.90 3.68
CA ILE A 103 -26.44 -5.23 3.16
C ILE A 103 -27.46 -5.09 2.02
N GLN A 104 -28.46 -4.20 2.15
CA GLN A 104 -29.47 -3.98 1.12
C GLN A 104 -28.89 -3.33 -0.15
N GLU A 105 -27.90 -2.44 0.01
CA GLU A 105 -27.26 -1.75 -1.12
C GLU A 105 -26.21 -2.63 -1.83
N PHE A 106 -25.70 -3.66 -1.15
CA PHE A 106 -24.67 -4.53 -1.70
C PHE A 106 -25.17 -5.29 -2.93
N LYS A 107 -24.50 -5.07 -4.06
CA LYS A 107 -24.72 -5.81 -5.31
C LYS A 107 -23.58 -6.80 -5.50
N PRO A 108 -23.81 -8.11 -5.32
CA PRO A 108 -22.76 -9.10 -5.49
C PRO A 108 -22.27 -9.11 -6.94
N PRO A 109 -20.98 -9.38 -7.18
CA PRO A 109 -20.45 -9.63 -8.51
C PRO A 109 -21.22 -10.75 -9.22
N SER A 110 -21.39 -10.62 -10.54
CA SER A 110 -22.16 -11.57 -11.36
C SER A 110 -21.71 -13.03 -11.25
N TRP A 111 -20.42 -13.27 -10.99
CA TRP A 111 -19.88 -14.63 -10.83
C TRP A 111 -20.33 -15.34 -9.54
N ILE A 112 -20.90 -14.61 -8.56
CA ILE A 112 -21.47 -15.21 -7.35
C ILE A 112 -22.85 -15.84 -7.63
N ASN A 113 -23.60 -15.31 -8.60
CA ASN A 113 -24.94 -15.82 -8.94
C ASN A 113 -24.95 -17.08 -9.81
N ASN A 114 -23.81 -17.45 -10.42
CA ASN A 114 -23.72 -18.61 -11.31
C ASN A 114 -23.18 -19.88 -10.62
N LYS A 115 -23.29 -20.00 -9.29
CA LYS A 115 -23.05 -21.30 -8.60
C LYS A 115 -24.28 -22.20 -8.64
N GLN A 116 -24.88 -22.36 -9.82
CA GLN A 116 -25.79 -23.45 -10.12
C GLN A 116 -25.22 -24.10 -11.37
N ASP A 117 -24.88 -25.39 -11.24
CA ASP A 117 -24.53 -26.29 -12.34
C ASP A 117 -23.12 -26.09 -12.93
N ASP A 118 -22.10 -26.52 -12.20
CA ASP A 118 -20.90 -27.17 -12.76
C ASP A 118 -20.08 -27.71 -11.58
N ASP A 119 -20.51 -28.87 -11.06
CA ASP A 119 -19.70 -29.70 -10.17
C ASP A 119 -19.03 -30.77 -11.05
N PRO A 120 -17.82 -30.53 -11.60
CA PRO A 120 -17.15 -31.48 -12.49
C PRO A 120 -16.53 -32.68 -11.74
N MET A 121 -16.96 -32.96 -10.51
CA MET A 121 -16.45 -34.06 -9.68
C MET A 121 -17.55 -35.01 -9.20
N SER A 122 -18.51 -35.30 -10.08
CA SER A 122 -19.38 -36.48 -9.96
C SER A 122 -19.09 -37.45 -11.11
N SER A 123 -17.94 -38.10 -11.03
CA SER A 123 -17.69 -39.37 -11.71
C SER A 123 -16.78 -40.20 -10.81
N ASP A 124 -17.40 -40.92 -9.89
CA ASP A 124 -16.80 -42.12 -9.32
C ASP A 124 -16.66 -43.13 -10.48
N ASP A 125 -15.42 -43.42 -10.86
CA ASP A 125 -15.09 -44.55 -11.73
C ASP A 125 -15.30 -45.86 -10.94
N ASP A 126 -16.25 -46.68 -11.40
CA ASP A 126 -16.38 -48.12 -11.09
C ASP A 126 -15.70 -48.95 -12.18
#